data_AF-A0A1V5RXK7-F1
#
_entry.id   AF-A0A1V5RXK7-F1
#
_cell.length_a   1.000
_cell.length_b   1.000
_cell.length_c   1.000
_cell.angle_alpha   90.00
_cell.angle_beta   90.00
_cell.angle_gamma   90.00
#
_symmetry.space_group_name_H-M   'P 1'
#
loop_
_entity.id
_entity.type
_entity.pdbx_description
1 polymer ?
#
loop_
_entity_poly.entity_id
_entity_poly.type
_entity_poly.pdbx_seq_one_letter_code
_entity_poly.pdbx_strand_id
1 'polypeptide(L)'
;MILFENSGRYELTSDKDQFIVRRYEMVDKVDFKTREATGEKVEKVTWEGFYGTLKNAIDGTISACLKDKISKHELNTLRETADEIRKLEKIIKEVVG
;
A
#
# COMPACT_ATOMS: atom_id res chain seq x y z
N MET A 1 7.74 8.01 5.49
CA MET A 1 6.47 8.63 5.01
C MET A 1 5.36 7.61 5.16
N ILE A 2 4.20 7.99 5.71
CA ILE A 2 3.06 7.10 5.93
C ILE A 2 1.89 7.59 5.08
N LEU A 3 1.35 6.74 4.20
CA LEU A 3 0.14 7.01 3.42
C LEU A 3 -1.00 6.16 4.02
N PHE A 4 -2.10 6.81 4.41
CA PHE A 4 -3.30 6.15 4.94
C PHE A 4 -4.37 6.08 3.86
N GLU A 5 -4.81 4.87 3.49
CA GLU A 5 -6.06 4.68 2.73
C GLU A 5 -6.83 3.47 3.26
N ASN A 6 -8.14 3.45 2.98
CA ASN A 6 -9.17 2.53 3.49
C ASN A 6 -8.93 1.03 3.18
N SER A 7 -7.79 0.71 2.59
CA SER A 7 -7.42 -0.56 2.01
C SER A 7 -6.07 -1.10 2.52
N GLY A 8 -5.37 -0.36 3.39
CA GLY A 8 -4.09 -0.72 4.02
C GLY A 8 -3.20 0.52 4.23
N ARG A 9 -2.30 0.46 5.20
CA ARG A 9 -1.30 1.52 5.45
C ARG A 9 -0.02 1.20 4.69
N TYR A 10 0.47 2.13 3.87
CA TYR A 10 1.78 2.03 3.26
C TYR A 10 2.82 2.81 4.06
N GLU A 11 3.96 2.18 4.30
CA GLU A 11 5.09 2.76 4.98
C GLU A 11 6.31 2.72 4.06
N LEU A 12 6.91 3.89 3.87
CA LEU A 12 8.19 4.05 3.20
C LEU A 12 9.28 4.26 4.24
N THR A 13 10.22 3.31 4.29
CA THR A 13 11.43 3.34 5.09
C THR A 13 12.67 3.27 4.20
N SER A 14 13.85 3.43 4.79
CA SER A 14 15.13 3.23 4.11
C SER A 14 16.03 2.36 4.98
N ASP A 15 16.73 1.42 4.36
CA ASP A 15 17.80 0.65 4.99
C ASP A 15 19.02 0.65 4.07
N LYS A 16 20.17 1.06 4.61
CA LYS A 16 21.43 1.26 3.88
C LYS A 16 21.21 2.09 2.59
N ASP A 17 21.36 1.44 1.44
CA ASP A 17 21.33 2.06 0.12
C ASP A 17 20.00 1.84 -0.62
N GLN A 18 18.95 1.41 0.10
CA GLN A 18 17.66 1.07 -0.48
C GLN A 18 16.49 1.68 0.30
N PHE A 19 15.47 2.08 -0.45
CA PHE A 19 14.15 2.41 0.04
C PHE A 19 13.27 1.17 0.05
N ILE A 20 12.52 0.99 1.13
CA ILE A 20 11.70 -0.18 1.39
C ILE A 20 10.26 0.28 1.54
N VAL A 21 9.36 -0.33 0.76
CA VAL A 21 7.93 -0.10 0.85
C VAL A 21 7.27 -1.31 1.51
N ARG A 22 6.58 -1.07 2.62
CA ARG A 22 5.79 -2.08 3.35
C ARG A 22 4.33 -1.69 3.32
N ARG A 23 3.47 -2.68 3.19
CA ARG A 23 2.03 -2.54 3.34
C ARG A 23 1.58 -3.27 4.59
N TYR A 24 0.79 -2.59 5.41
CA TYR A 24 0.16 -3.13 6.60
C TYR A 24 -1.34 -3.24 6.36
N GLU A 25 -1.90 -4.42 6.61
CA GLU A 25 -3.33 -4.69 6.45
C GLU A 25 -3.85 -5.51 7.63
N MET A 26 -5.07 -5.20 8.10
CA MET A 26 -5.74 -6.02 9.09
C MET A 26 -6.49 -7.14 8.39
N VAL A 27 -6.13 -8.38 8.67
CA VAL A 27 -6.74 -9.57 8.08
C VAL A 27 -7.34 -10.45 9.16
N ASP A 28 -8.39 -11.21 8.81
CA ASP A 28 -8.95 -12.20 9.69
C ASP A 28 -7.93 -13.33 9.90
N LYS A 29 -7.65 -13.64 11.17
CA LYS A 29 -6.74 -14.73 11.52
C LYS A 29 -7.45 -16.06 11.24
N VAL A 30 -6.79 -16.91 10.46
CA VAL A 30 -7.29 -18.24 10.08
C VAL A 30 -6.58 -19.31 10.90
N ASP A 31 -7.34 -20.24 11.47
CA ASP A 31 -6.75 -21.40 12.15
C ASP A 31 -6.12 -22.35 11.11
N PHE A 32 -4.85 -22.70 11.32
CA PHE A 32 -4.10 -23.50 10.36
C PHE A 32 -4.68 -24.92 10.17
N LYS A 33 -5.27 -25.50 11.22
CA LYS A 33 -5.82 -26.86 11.19
C LYS A 33 -7.21 -26.89 10.57
N THR A 34 -8.09 -25.97 10.96
CA THR A 34 -9.49 -25.98 10.49
C THR A 34 -9.69 -25.18 9.21
N ARG A 35 -8.76 -24.28 8.88
CA ARG A 35 -8.89 -23.29 7.79
C ARG A 35 -10.07 -22.33 7.95
N GLU A 36 -10.60 -22.21 9.17
CA GLU A 36 -11.71 -21.32 9.49
C GLU A 36 -11.20 -20.02 10.12
N ALA A 37 -11.99 -18.94 9.96
CA ALA A 37 -11.70 -17.68 10.62
C ALA A 37 -11.91 -17.81 12.14
N THR A 38 -10.94 -17.32 12.90
CA THR A 38 -10.96 -17.36 14.38
C THR A 38 -11.80 -16.25 15.01
N GLY A 39 -12.23 -15.26 14.21
CA GLY A 39 -12.88 -14.04 14.71
C GLY A 39 -11.91 -12.97 15.23
N GLU A 40 -10.62 -13.28 15.34
CA GLU A 40 -9.56 -12.31 15.65
C GLU A 40 -9.04 -11.64 14.36
N LYS A 41 -8.71 -10.35 14.44
CA LYS A 41 -7.97 -9.65 13.39
C LYS A 41 -6.50 -9.48 13.77
N VAL A 42 -5.61 -9.72 12.83
CA VAL A 42 -4.16 -9.53 13.00
C VAL A 42 -3.61 -8.61 11.92
N GLU A 43 -2.56 -7.88 12.24
CA GLU A 43 -1.84 -7.08 11.26
C GLU A 43 -0.94 -7.98 10.43
N LYS A 44 -1.10 -7.96 9.12
CA LYS A 44 -0.24 -8.60 8.14
C LYS A 44 0.61 -7.54 7.46
N VAL A 45 1.91 -7.83 7.38
CA VAL A 45 2.89 -6.98 6.71
C VAL A 45 3.31 -7.64 5.40
N THR A 46 3.16 -6.91 4.30
CA THR A 46 3.59 -7.33 2.97
C THR A 46 4.72 -6.41 2.49
N TRP A 47 5.77 -7.00 1.92
CA TRP A 47 6.88 -6.26 1.33
C TRP A 47 6.53 -5.96 -0.14
N GLU A 48 6.23 -4.70 -0.43
CA GLU A 48 5.80 -4.27 -1.78
C GLU A 48 6.99 -4.04 -2.71
N GLY A 49 8.17 -3.70 -2.15
CA GLY A 49 9.39 -3.62 -2.94
C GLY A 49 10.57 -2.94 -2.27
N PHE A 50 11.72 -3.08 -2.93
CA PHE A 50 13.01 -2.51 -2.57
C PHE A 50 13.50 -1.67 -3.76
N TYR A 51 13.88 -0.42 -3.51
CA TYR A 51 14.13 0.57 -4.56
C TYR A 51 15.42 1.34 -4.30
N GLY A 52 16.23 1.55 -5.34
CA GLY A 52 17.50 2.29 -5.20
C GLY A 52 17.34 3.80 -5.08
N THR A 53 16.15 4.36 -5.35
CA THR A 53 15.91 5.81 -5.25
C THR A 53 14.54 6.08 -4.63
N LEU A 54 14.42 7.23 -3.97
CA LEU A 54 13.16 7.69 -3.37
C LEU A 54 12.05 7.80 -4.41
N LYS A 55 12.35 8.32 -5.61
CA LYS A 55 11.40 8.43 -6.71
C LYS A 55 10.84 7.06 -7.10
N ASN A 56 11.70 6.06 -7.29
CA ASN A 56 11.26 4.72 -7.67
C ASN A 56 10.41 4.08 -6.56
N ALA A 57 10.73 4.35 -5.29
CA ALA A 57 9.95 3.87 -4.16
C ALA A 57 8.55 4.51 -4.11
N ILE A 58 8.47 5.81 -4.39
CA ILE A 58 7.20 6.54 -4.48
C ILE A 58 6.36 6.00 -5.65
N ASP A 59 6.94 5.88 -6.85
CA ASP A 59 6.25 5.36 -8.03
C ASP A 59 5.76 3.93 -7.78
N GLY A 60 6.58 3.10 -7.14
CA GLY A 60 6.23 1.74 -6.73
C GLY A 60 5.07 1.71 -5.71
N THR A 61 5.08 2.62 -4.74
CA THR A 61 4.00 2.75 -3.74
C THR A 61 2.68 3.16 -4.38
N ILE A 62 2.70 4.12 -5.32
CA ILE A 62 1.51 4.52 -6.09
C ILE A 62 0.99 3.32 -6.88
N SER A 63 1.87 2.60 -7.58
CA SER A 63 1.48 1.42 -8.35
C SER A 63 0.84 0.34 -7.48
N ALA A 64 1.41 0.05 -6.30
CA ALA A 64 0.86 -0.93 -5.36
C ALA A 64 -0.54 -0.51 -4.86
N CYS A 65 -0.70 0.77 -4.50
CA CYS A 65 -1.99 1.31 -4.07
C CYS A 65 -3.07 1.15 -5.16
N LEU A 66 -2.77 1.55 -6.40
CA LEU A 66 -3.70 1.44 -7.51
C LEU A 66 -4.07 -0.02 -7.81
N LYS A 67 -3.08 -0.93 -7.82
CA LYS A 67 -3.33 -2.37 -8.01
C LYS A 67 -4.29 -2.90 -6.96
N ASP A 68 -4.13 -2.51 -5.71
CA ASP A 68 -5.02 -2.92 -4.63
C ASP A 68 -6.45 -2.44 -4.85
N LYS A 69 -6.63 -1.15 -5.10
CA LYS A 69 -7.97 -0.57 -5.34
C LYS A 69 -8.66 -1.16 -6.57
N ILE A 70 -7.91 -1.40 -7.64
CA ILE A 70 -8.42 -2.08 -8.84
C ILE A 70 -8.85 -3.52 -8.50
N SER A 71 -8.03 -4.26 -7.75
CA SER A 71 -8.36 -5.64 -7.35
C SER A 71 -9.59 -5.74 -6.45
N LYS A 72 -9.90 -4.68 -5.70
CA LYS A 72 -11.08 -4.54 -4.85
C LYS A 72 -12.28 -3.93 -5.57
N HIS A 73 -12.18 -3.66 -6.87
CA HIS A 73 -13.21 -2.99 -7.68
C HIS A 73 -13.61 -1.59 -7.16
N GLU A 74 -12.69 -0.91 -6.46
CA GLU A 74 -12.89 0.47 -5.99
C GLU A 74 -12.63 1.50 -7.10
N LEU A 75 -11.83 1.13 -8.10
CA LEU A 75 -11.56 1.91 -9.31
C LEU A 75 -12.01 1.11 -10.52
N ASN A 76 -13.04 1.59 -11.21
CA ASN A 76 -13.71 0.88 -12.31
C ASN A 76 -13.46 1.54 -13.67
N THR A 77 -13.00 2.79 -13.69
CA THR A 77 -12.74 3.54 -14.92
C THR A 77 -11.34 4.14 -14.93
N LEU A 78 -10.80 4.39 -16.14
CA LEU A 78 -9.54 5.09 -16.31
C LEU A 78 -9.56 6.50 -15.71
N ARG A 79 -10.72 7.15 -15.68
CA ARG A 79 -10.89 8.47 -15.08
C ARG A 79 -10.70 8.42 -13.57
N GLU A 80 -11.35 7.48 -12.89
CA GLU A 80 -11.18 7.28 -11.44
C GLU A 80 -9.72 6.96 -11.11
N THR A 81 -9.07 6.10 -11.88
CA THR A 81 -7.64 5.81 -11.71
C THR A 81 -6.76 7.05 -11.87
N ALA A 82 -7.04 7.90 -12.86
CA ALA A 82 -6.29 9.13 -13.07
C ALA A 82 -6.51 10.16 -11.94
N ASP A 83 -7.74 10.28 -11.45
CA ASP A 83 -8.06 11.16 -10.33
C ASP A 83 -7.40 10.66 -9.02
N GLU A 84 -7.34 9.35 -8.83
CA GLU A 84 -6.64 8.74 -7.71
C GLU A 84 -5.12 8.97 -7.76
N ILE A 85 -4.49 8.82 -8.94
CA ILE A 85 -3.07 9.15 -9.14
C ILE A 85 -2.79 10.60 -8.71
N ARG A 86 -3.60 11.55 -9.18
CA ARG A 86 -3.43 12.97 -8.84
C ARG A 86 -3.56 13.23 -7.35
N LYS A 87 -4.50 12.55 -6.69
CA LYS A 87 -4.68 12.62 -5.23
C LYS A 87 -3.43 12.11 -4.50
N LEU A 88 -2.92 10.94 -4.88
CA LEU A 88 -1.71 10.36 -4.29
C LEU A 88 -0.48 11.27 -4.50
N GLU A 89 -0.28 11.78 -5.72
CA GLU A 89 0.78 12.73 -6.03
C GLU A 89 0.70 14.01 -5.19
N LYS A 90 -0.51 14.52 -4.95
CA LYS A 90 -0.73 15.68 -4.09
C LYS A 90 -0.31 15.39 -2.64
N ILE A 91 -0.75 14.26 -2.08
CA ILE A 91 -0.38 13.87 -0.71
C ILE A 91 1.14 13.72 -0.58
N ILE A 92 1.79 13.09 -1.55
CA ILE A 92 3.25 12.93 -1.55
C ILE A 92 3.94 14.30 -1.57
N LYS A 93 3.48 15.24 -2.39
CA LYS A 93 4.01 16.61 -2.41
C LYS A 93 3.86 17.31 -1.06
N GLU A 94 2.73 17.13 -0.37
CA GLU A 94 2.49 17.71 0.95
C GLU A 94 3.36 17.11 2.06
N VAL A 95 3.80 15.85 1.90
CA VAL A 95 4.63 15.16 2.90
C VAL A 95 6.14 15.31 2.63
N VAL A 96 6.53 15.52 1.37
CA VAL A 96 7.94 15.65 0.96
C VAL A 96 8.37 17.12 0.81
N GLY A 97 7.43 18.06 0.67
CA GLY A 97 7.67 19.51 0.65
C GLY A 97 7.84 20.11 2.03
#